data_AF-A0A950RL97-F1
#
_entry.id   AF-A0A950RL97-F1
#
_cell.length_a   1.000
_cell.length_b   1.000
_cell.length_c   1.000
_cell.angle_alpha   90.00
_cell.angle_beta   90.00
_cell.angle_gamma   90.00
#
_symmetry.space_group_name_H-M   'P 1'
#
loop_
_entity.id
_entity.type
_entity.pdbx_description
1 polymer ?
#
loop_
_entity_poly.entity_id
_entity_poly.type
_entity_poly.pdbx_seq_one_letter_code
_entity_poly.pdbx_strand_id
1 'polypeptide(L)'
;VLRVFMDHLAAFSRLRLTEEVLSAGLQFYACLQGRLEERLRDLSFCRQRLRHLLELLEAPPQEGVEETNGHRLGMDVTPHSTLPSAEAYWDAIRQTETARLVLPEGETDLDQAAARFLKGLTGEQWTQLDQALQDRVLAAAGGLHKICMTGNDLTRLLSGPLIVEAAATLSDWLPITDVAQVELSMAAARREDLAAQIQAFFTSAAPLVSRRDGAQQAAFLLVPGSDAGKTFGDQACQTLADLELVRVPGQADLMFCREQSELSIADLQRVLHACRRAYEETVSVPNLSPHARFDILDWVPLDP
;
A
#
# COMPACT_ATOMS: atom_id res chain seq x y z
N VAL A 1 -15.12 -51.72 78.70
CA VAL A 1 -14.58 -50.34 78.78
C VAL A 1 -13.59 -50.06 77.64
N LEU A 2 -12.52 -50.84 77.47
CA LEU A 2 -11.49 -50.60 76.42
C LEU A 2 -12.04 -50.58 74.99
N ARG A 3 -12.92 -51.54 74.62
CA ARG A 3 -13.51 -51.61 73.27
C ARG A 3 -14.29 -50.33 72.90
N VAL A 4 -15.15 -49.87 73.82
CA VAL A 4 -15.93 -48.64 73.65
C VAL A 4 -15.01 -47.44 73.46
N PHE A 5 -13.93 -47.33 74.25
CA PHE A 5 -12.95 -46.26 74.06
C PHE A 5 -12.28 -46.31 72.68
N MET A 6 -11.87 -47.51 72.21
CA MET A 6 -11.29 -47.68 70.88
C MET A 6 -12.28 -47.32 69.76
N ASP A 7 -13.56 -47.65 69.92
CA ASP A 7 -14.60 -47.28 68.97
C ASP A 7 -14.79 -45.75 68.89
N HIS A 8 -14.74 -45.06 70.03
CA HIS A 8 -14.81 -43.60 70.10
C HIS A 8 -13.56 -42.94 69.50
N LEU A 9 -12.37 -43.48 69.76
CA LEU A 9 -11.12 -42.98 69.18
C LEU A 9 -11.12 -43.14 67.64
N ALA A 10 -11.58 -44.29 67.14
CA ALA A 10 -11.70 -44.53 65.70
C ALA A 10 -12.78 -43.65 65.04
N ALA A 11 -13.89 -43.39 65.74
CA ALA A 11 -14.90 -42.45 65.27
C ALA A 11 -14.35 -41.01 65.22
N PHE A 12 -13.64 -40.58 66.26
CA PHE A 12 -12.99 -39.28 66.31
C PHE A 12 -11.92 -39.12 65.21
N SER A 13 -11.08 -40.14 64.98
CA SER A 13 -10.07 -40.08 63.92
C SER A 13 -10.69 -39.99 62.52
N ARG A 14 -11.80 -40.70 62.27
CA ARG A 14 -12.57 -40.56 61.03
C ARG A 14 -13.17 -39.17 60.88
N LEU A 15 -13.76 -38.61 61.93
CA LEU A 15 -14.31 -37.26 61.91
C LEU A 15 -13.22 -36.21 61.62
N ARG A 16 -12.06 -36.32 62.27
CA ARG A 16 -10.92 -35.44 62.02
C ARG A 16 -10.39 -35.58 60.60
N LEU A 17 -10.27 -36.80 60.09
CA LEU A 17 -9.85 -37.01 58.70
C LEU A 17 -10.84 -36.37 57.71
N THR A 18 -12.15 -36.51 57.95
CA THR A 18 -13.17 -35.86 57.12
C THR A 18 -13.07 -34.34 57.18
N GLU A 19 -12.88 -33.76 58.38
CA GLU A 19 -12.70 -32.32 58.57
C GLU A 19 -11.47 -31.79 57.82
N GLU A 20 -10.33 -32.49 57.92
CA GLU A 20 -9.09 -32.13 57.21
C GLU A 20 -9.25 -32.24 55.69
N VAL A 21 -9.91 -33.29 55.19
CA VAL A 21 -10.17 -33.46 53.75
C VAL A 21 -11.09 -32.35 53.23
N LEU A 22 -12.13 -31.98 53.98
CA LEU A 22 -13.01 -30.86 53.61
C LEU A 22 -12.26 -29.52 53.62
N SER A 23 -11.45 -29.27 54.65
CA SER A 23 -10.61 -28.07 54.75
C SER A 23 -9.62 -27.97 53.58
N ALA A 24 -8.90 -29.06 53.28
CA ALA A 24 -7.99 -29.13 52.14
C ALA A 24 -8.72 -28.95 50.80
N GLY A 25 -9.91 -29.53 50.65
CA GLY A 25 -10.77 -29.34 49.48
C GLY A 25 -11.17 -27.88 49.28
N LEU A 26 -11.62 -27.21 50.34
CA LEU A 26 -11.99 -25.79 50.30
C LEU A 26 -10.78 -24.90 49.94
N GLN A 27 -9.61 -25.17 50.53
CA GLN A 27 -8.38 -24.44 50.20
C GLN A 27 -7.96 -24.64 48.73
N PHE A 28 -8.07 -25.87 48.23
CA PHE A 28 -7.80 -26.17 46.82
C PHE A 28 -8.74 -25.40 45.89
N TYR A 29 -10.05 -25.45 46.12
CA TYR A 29 -11.03 -24.75 45.29
C TYR A 29 -10.86 -23.23 45.35
N ALA A 30 -10.57 -22.66 46.52
CA ALA A 30 -10.28 -21.24 46.67
C ALA A 30 -9.03 -20.83 45.88
N CYS A 31 -7.96 -21.63 45.93
CA CYS A 31 -6.74 -21.39 45.16
C CYS A 31 -6.99 -21.51 43.64
N LEU A 32 -7.75 -22.52 43.22
CA LEU A 32 -8.13 -22.70 41.82
C LEU A 32 -8.97 -21.53 41.32
N GLN A 33 -9.97 -21.10 42.09
CA GLN A 33 -10.80 -19.94 41.77
C GLN A 33 -9.94 -18.69 41.60
N GLY A 34 -9.04 -18.40 42.54
CA GLY A 34 -8.14 -17.25 42.45
C GLY A 34 -7.28 -17.28 41.17
N ARG A 35 -6.73 -18.44 40.80
CA ARG A 35 -5.97 -18.59 39.54
C ARG A 35 -6.82 -18.41 38.29
N LEU A 36 -8.06 -18.92 38.30
CA LEU A 36 -8.98 -18.74 37.17
C LEU A 36 -9.41 -17.28 37.02
N GLU A 37 -9.65 -16.57 38.12
CA GLU A 37 -9.97 -15.14 38.12
C GLU A 37 -8.81 -14.30 37.60
N GLU A 38 -7.56 -14.64 37.97
CA GLU A 38 -6.36 -14.01 37.42
C GLU A 38 -6.26 -14.22 35.90
N ARG A 39 -6.41 -15.47 35.43
CA ARG A 39 -6.42 -15.76 33.99
C ARG A 39 -7.54 -15.08 33.23
N LEU A 40 -8.73 -15.00 33.81
CA LEU A 40 -9.86 -14.28 33.22
C LEU A 40 -9.57 -12.79 33.11
N ARG A 41 -8.88 -12.20 34.10
CA ARG A 41 -8.43 -10.80 34.06
C ARG A 41 -7.40 -10.58 32.95
N ASP A 42 -6.40 -11.46 32.83
CA ASP A 42 -5.39 -11.41 31.76
C ASP A 42 -6.04 -11.47 30.36
N LEU A 43 -6.96 -12.42 30.15
CA LEU A 43 -7.69 -12.56 28.89
C LEU A 43 -8.56 -11.34 28.58
N SER A 44 -9.20 -10.76 29.60
CA SER A 44 -10.01 -9.55 29.44
C SER A 44 -9.14 -8.36 29.01
N PHE A 45 -7.94 -8.24 29.60
CA PHE A 45 -6.96 -7.22 29.23
C PHE A 45 -6.46 -7.41 27.79
N CYS A 46 -6.05 -8.63 27.41
CA CYS A 46 -5.69 -8.97 26.03
C CYS A 46 -6.80 -8.57 25.05
N ARG A 47 -8.04 -8.95 25.33
CA ARG A 47 -9.19 -8.66 24.46
C ARG A 47 -9.41 -7.17 24.27
N GLN A 48 -9.30 -6.37 25.33
CA GLN A 48 -9.44 -4.93 25.23
C GLN A 48 -8.37 -4.31 24.33
N ARG A 49 -7.12 -4.75 24.48
CA ARG A 49 -6.01 -4.27 23.65
C ARG A 49 -6.14 -4.68 22.19
N LEU A 50 -6.54 -5.92 21.91
CA LEU A 50 -6.77 -6.41 20.56
C LEU A 50 -7.95 -5.70 19.90
N ARG A 51 -9.01 -5.40 20.65
CA ARG A 51 -10.12 -4.59 20.16
C ARG A 51 -9.66 -3.19 19.77
N HIS A 52 -8.83 -2.55 20.60
CA HIS A 52 -8.28 -1.25 20.26
C HIS A 52 -7.38 -1.31 19.01
N LEU A 53 -6.55 -2.34 18.87
CA LEU A 53 -5.76 -2.56 17.67
C LEU A 53 -6.64 -2.75 16.42
N LEU A 54 -7.72 -3.54 16.54
CA LEU A 54 -8.67 -3.74 15.46
C LEU A 54 -9.34 -2.42 15.05
N GLU A 55 -9.82 -1.63 16.02
CA GLU A 55 -10.41 -0.31 15.77
C GLU A 55 -9.41 0.63 15.06
N LEU A 56 -8.11 0.51 15.34
CA LEU A 56 -7.06 1.27 14.64
C LEU A 56 -6.77 0.76 13.23
N LEU A 57 -6.84 -0.55 13.00
CA LEU A 57 -6.64 -1.15 11.68
C LEU A 57 -7.86 -0.95 10.76
N GLU A 58 -9.06 -0.85 11.33
CA GLU A 58 -10.29 -0.56 10.60
C GLU A 58 -10.49 0.93 10.34
N ALA A 59 -9.83 1.81 11.12
CA ALA A 59 -9.88 3.23 10.87
C ALA A 59 -9.26 3.54 9.50
N PRO A 60 -9.94 4.34 8.64
CA PRO A 60 -9.34 4.76 7.39
C PRO A 60 -8.01 5.48 7.70
N PRO A 61 -6.98 5.33 6.84
CA PRO A 61 -5.71 6.02 7.04
C PRO A 61 -6.03 7.49 7.23
N GLN A 62 -5.78 8.03 8.42
CA GLN A 62 -6.06 9.43 8.69
C GLN A 62 -5.19 10.25 7.75
N GLU A 63 -5.81 10.86 6.74
CA GLU A 63 -5.15 11.80 5.86
C GLU A 63 -4.57 12.94 6.72
N GLY A 64 -3.26 12.94 6.91
CA GLY A 64 -2.53 14.10 7.43
C GLY A 64 -2.28 14.16 8.94
N VAL A 65 -2.04 13.05 9.65
CA VAL A 65 -1.32 13.16 10.93
C VAL A 65 0.17 13.00 10.67
N GLU A 66 0.85 14.15 10.62
CA GLU A 66 2.29 14.29 10.69
C GLU A 66 2.91 13.22 11.61
N GLU A 67 3.92 12.51 11.13
CA GLU A 67 4.86 11.77 11.97
C GLU A 67 5.68 12.75 12.83
N THR A 68 5.01 13.45 13.74
CA THR A 68 5.65 14.14 14.85
C THR A 68 5.87 13.12 15.95
N ASN A 69 6.94 12.33 15.82
CA ASN A 69 7.81 11.95 16.94
C ASN A 69 8.99 11.07 16.50
N GLY A 70 10.03 11.75 16.01
CA GLY A 70 11.38 11.22 15.89
C GLY A 70 12.40 12.35 15.88
N HIS A 71 12.92 12.72 17.05
CA HIS A 71 13.97 13.71 17.29
C HIS A 71 14.92 14.01 16.10
N ARG A 72 14.84 15.23 15.56
CA ARG A 72 16.01 15.97 15.04
C ARG A 72 15.90 17.45 15.44
N LEU A 73 16.75 17.84 16.38
CA LEU A 73 17.10 19.24 16.63
C LEU A 73 17.94 19.72 15.44
N GLY A 74 17.53 20.81 14.80
CA GLY A 74 18.36 21.51 13.80
C GLY A 74 17.61 21.84 12.52
N MET A 75 16.93 23.00 12.54
CA MET A 75 16.92 24.00 11.47
C MET A 75 17.12 23.48 10.03
N ASP A 76 16.02 23.23 9.31
CA ASP A 76 15.95 23.31 7.85
C ASP A 76 14.49 23.58 7.44
N VAL A 77 14.19 24.82 7.07
CA VAL A 77 12.95 25.17 6.36
C VAL A 77 13.19 24.86 4.89
N THR A 78 13.10 23.59 4.54
CA THR A 78 12.81 23.21 3.15
C THR A 78 11.29 23.31 2.97
N PRO A 79 10.78 23.78 1.82
CA PRO A 79 9.35 23.71 1.56
C PRO A 79 9.00 22.22 1.52
N HIS A 80 8.37 21.74 2.59
CA HIS A 80 7.87 20.38 2.69
C HIS A 80 6.94 20.13 1.50
N SER A 81 7.44 19.41 0.51
CA SER A 81 6.58 18.65 -0.39
C SER A 81 5.88 17.63 0.50
N THR A 82 4.68 17.97 0.97
CA THR A 82 3.74 17.01 1.52
C THR A 82 3.50 16.03 0.39
N LEU A 83 4.17 14.88 0.42
CA LEU A 83 3.89 13.81 -0.51
C LEU A 83 2.39 13.55 -0.38
N PRO A 84 1.60 13.72 -1.47
CA PRO A 84 0.16 13.47 -1.41
C PRO A 84 -0.07 12.06 -0.88
N SER A 85 -1.15 11.85 -0.12
CA SER A 85 -1.59 10.49 0.25
C SER A 85 -1.62 9.62 -1.01
N ALA A 86 -1.40 8.31 -0.87
CA ALA A 86 -1.44 7.42 -2.03
C ALA A 86 -2.76 7.60 -2.82
N GLU A 87 -3.87 7.85 -2.13
CA GLU A 87 -5.16 8.23 -2.71
C GLU A 87 -5.09 9.55 -3.49
N ALA A 88 -4.56 10.63 -2.91
CA ALA A 88 -4.39 11.90 -3.59
C ALA A 88 -3.45 11.82 -4.81
N TYR A 89 -2.44 10.93 -4.78
CA TYR A 89 -1.58 10.64 -5.93
C TYR A 89 -2.37 9.92 -7.05
N TRP A 90 -3.14 8.89 -6.71
CA TRP A 90 -3.96 8.18 -7.69
C TRP A 90 -5.10 9.04 -8.23
N ASP A 91 -5.68 9.91 -7.41
CA ASP A 91 -6.66 10.91 -7.85
C ASP A 91 -6.05 11.95 -8.77
N ALA A 92 -4.85 12.43 -8.48
CA ALA A 92 -4.12 13.33 -9.37
C ALA A 92 -3.85 12.64 -10.72
N ILE A 93 -3.46 11.35 -10.71
CA ILE A 93 -3.29 10.56 -11.93
C ILE A 93 -4.62 10.40 -12.69
N ARG A 94 -5.72 10.10 -11.99
CA ARG A 94 -7.07 10.01 -12.58
C ARG A 94 -7.52 11.33 -13.22
N GLN A 95 -7.03 12.46 -12.72
CA GLN A 95 -7.35 13.80 -13.23
C GLN A 95 -6.50 14.23 -14.43
N THR A 96 -5.40 13.54 -14.72
CA THR A 96 -4.57 13.84 -15.90
C THR A 96 -5.19 13.30 -17.19
N GLU A 97 -5.23 14.12 -18.24
CA GLU A 97 -5.72 13.72 -19.56
C GLU A 97 -4.83 12.65 -20.24
N THR A 98 -3.56 12.56 -19.83
CA THR A 98 -2.53 11.71 -20.46
C THR A 98 -2.22 10.44 -19.68
N ALA A 99 -2.82 10.22 -18.52
CA ALA A 99 -2.58 9.05 -17.68
C ALA A 99 -3.89 8.38 -17.30
N ARG A 100 -3.93 7.05 -17.37
CA ARG A 100 -5.11 6.27 -16.99
C ARG A 100 -4.68 5.07 -16.17
N LEU A 101 -5.28 4.94 -14.98
CA LEU A 101 -5.14 3.74 -14.17
C LEU A 101 -5.96 2.61 -14.80
N VAL A 102 -5.34 1.46 -14.95
CA VAL A 102 -5.97 0.26 -15.51
C VAL A 102 -6.02 -0.79 -14.40
N LEU A 103 -7.23 -1.25 -14.06
CA LEU A 103 -7.43 -2.27 -13.03
C LEU A 103 -7.97 -3.57 -13.65
N PRO A 104 -7.65 -4.74 -13.06
CA PRO A 104 -8.16 -6.02 -13.51
C PRO A 104 -9.68 -6.04 -13.64
N GLU A 105 -10.19 -6.79 -14.62
CA GLU A 105 -11.62 -6.96 -14.89
C GLU A 105 -12.39 -5.66 -15.21
N GLY A 106 -11.70 -4.54 -15.38
CA GLY A 106 -12.30 -3.29 -15.83
C GLY A 106 -12.93 -2.46 -14.75
N GLU A 107 -12.58 -2.78 -13.51
CA GLU A 107 -12.92 -1.96 -12.37
C GLU A 107 -12.33 -0.54 -12.55
N THR A 108 -13.04 0.44 -12.04
CA THR A 108 -12.63 1.86 -12.09
C THR A 108 -12.11 2.35 -10.75
N ASP A 109 -12.31 1.54 -9.71
CA ASP A 109 -12.07 1.86 -8.33
C ASP A 109 -11.19 0.78 -7.70
N LEU A 110 -10.12 1.23 -7.02
CA LEU A 110 -9.12 0.35 -6.41
C LEU A 110 -9.74 -0.49 -5.30
N ASP A 111 -10.65 0.09 -4.51
CA ASP A 111 -11.31 -0.60 -3.40
C ASP A 111 -12.23 -1.70 -3.92
N GLN A 112 -12.93 -1.45 -5.02
CA GLN A 112 -13.77 -2.46 -5.67
C GLN A 112 -12.92 -3.60 -6.25
N ALA A 113 -11.81 -3.29 -6.91
CA ALA A 113 -10.87 -4.29 -7.41
C ALA A 113 -10.27 -5.14 -6.28
N ALA A 114 -9.84 -4.50 -5.18
CA ALA A 114 -9.32 -5.18 -4.00
C ALA A 114 -10.39 -6.05 -3.32
N ALA A 115 -11.60 -5.52 -3.11
CA ALA A 115 -12.70 -6.28 -2.52
C ALA A 115 -13.09 -7.49 -3.37
N ARG A 116 -13.02 -7.36 -4.69
CA ARG A 116 -13.28 -8.46 -5.63
C ARG A 116 -12.20 -9.52 -5.57
N PHE A 117 -10.93 -9.12 -5.55
CA PHE A 117 -9.81 -10.03 -5.34
C PHE A 117 -9.95 -10.80 -4.01
N LEU A 118 -10.26 -10.10 -2.91
CA LEU A 118 -10.47 -10.72 -1.60
C LEU A 118 -11.66 -11.70 -1.60
N LYS A 119 -12.74 -11.39 -2.32
CA LYS A 119 -13.87 -12.33 -2.53
C LYS A 119 -13.50 -13.56 -3.34
N GLY A 120 -12.46 -13.47 -4.19
CA GLY A 120 -11.93 -14.58 -4.97
C GLY A 120 -11.03 -15.54 -4.18
N LEU A 121 -10.59 -15.15 -2.98
CA LEU A 121 -9.71 -15.99 -2.16
C LEU A 121 -10.43 -17.24 -1.65
N THR A 122 -9.79 -18.38 -1.82
CA THR A 122 -10.25 -19.69 -1.35
C THR A 122 -10.03 -19.83 0.16
N GLY A 123 -10.78 -20.76 0.79
CA GLY A 123 -10.59 -21.06 2.22
C GLY A 123 -9.18 -21.57 2.55
N GLU A 124 -8.51 -22.24 1.62
CA GLU A 124 -7.12 -22.67 1.77
C GLU A 124 -6.17 -21.46 1.82
N GLN A 125 -6.33 -20.50 0.91
CA GLN A 125 -5.53 -19.26 0.91
C GLN A 125 -5.72 -18.46 2.20
N TRP A 126 -6.96 -18.33 2.71
CA TRP A 126 -7.18 -17.69 4.01
C TRP A 126 -6.44 -18.40 5.15
N THR A 127 -6.41 -19.72 5.13
CA THR A 127 -5.65 -20.51 6.12
C THR A 127 -4.15 -20.31 5.98
N GLN A 128 -3.64 -20.23 4.75
CA GLN A 128 -2.23 -19.95 4.48
C GLN A 128 -1.83 -18.53 4.91
N LEU A 129 -2.69 -17.54 4.70
CA LEU A 129 -2.47 -16.17 5.17
C LEU A 129 -2.39 -16.13 6.69
N ASP A 130 -3.36 -16.73 7.38
CA ASP A 130 -3.36 -16.80 8.85
C ASP A 130 -2.10 -17.51 9.37
N GLN A 131 -1.71 -18.63 8.77
CA GLN A 131 -0.49 -19.34 9.13
C GLN A 131 0.77 -18.48 8.91
N ALA A 132 0.86 -17.78 7.78
CA ALA A 132 1.99 -16.89 7.49
C ALA A 132 2.11 -15.75 8.52
N LEU A 133 0.98 -15.12 8.88
CA LEU A 133 0.94 -14.09 9.92
C LEU A 133 1.31 -14.65 11.29
N GLN A 134 0.82 -15.84 11.64
CA GLN A 134 1.15 -16.50 12.90
C GLN A 134 2.65 -16.83 13.00
N ASP A 135 3.24 -17.41 11.96
CA ASP A 135 4.63 -17.85 11.99
C ASP A 135 5.62 -16.70 11.87
N ARG A 136 5.38 -15.76 10.96
CA ARG A 136 6.36 -14.70 10.62
C ARG A 136 6.22 -13.48 11.52
N VAL A 137 5.02 -13.18 11.99
CA VAL A 137 4.77 -12.00 12.83
C VAL A 137 4.60 -12.41 14.29
N LEU A 138 3.61 -13.25 14.61
CA LEU A 138 3.26 -13.53 16.00
C LEU A 138 4.30 -14.39 16.72
N ALA A 139 4.78 -15.47 16.09
CA ALA A 139 5.76 -16.36 16.69
C ALA A 139 7.12 -15.66 16.86
N ALA A 140 7.54 -14.86 15.88
CA ALA A 140 8.75 -14.01 15.97
C ALA A 140 8.68 -13.02 17.15
N ALA A 141 7.49 -12.50 17.45
CA ALA A 141 7.24 -11.63 18.59
C ALA A 141 7.01 -12.38 19.93
N GLY A 142 7.15 -13.71 19.94
CA GLY A 142 6.99 -14.55 21.13
C GLY A 142 5.54 -14.86 21.51
N GLY A 143 4.62 -14.75 20.54
CA GLY A 143 3.21 -15.10 20.65
C GLY A 143 2.32 -13.92 21.06
N LEU A 144 1.06 -13.97 20.61
CA LEU A 144 0.08 -12.90 20.83
C LEU A 144 -0.11 -12.55 22.32
N HIS A 145 -0.17 -13.57 23.18
CA HIS A 145 -0.31 -13.38 24.63
C HIS A 145 0.87 -12.60 25.21
N LYS A 146 2.11 -12.93 24.83
CA LYS A 146 3.30 -12.25 25.34
C LYS A 146 3.33 -10.79 24.91
N ILE A 147 2.97 -10.51 23.66
CA ILE A 147 2.90 -9.13 23.13
C ILE A 147 1.84 -8.33 23.90
N CYS A 148 0.66 -8.91 24.10
CA CYS A 148 -0.44 -8.27 24.84
C CYS A 148 -0.10 -8.03 26.32
N MET A 149 0.80 -8.79 26.91
CA MET A 149 1.22 -8.61 28.31
C MET A 149 2.45 -7.71 28.48
N THR A 150 3.33 -7.65 27.47
CA THR A 150 4.67 -7.03 27.63
C THR A 150 4.80 -5.69 26.91
N GLY A 151 4.15 -5.51 25.76
CA GLY A 151 4.32 -4.30 24.96
C GLY A 151 3.51 -3.15 25.53
N ASN A 152 4.08 -1.95 25.63
CA ASN A 152 3.26 -0.75 25.90
C ASN A 152 2.56 -0.23 24.65
N ASP A 153 3.09 -0.53 23.46
CA ASP A 153 2.58 -0.08 22.17
C ASP A 153 2.33 -1.27 21.25
N LEU A 154 1.08 -1.76 21.24
CA LEU A 154 0.68 -2.91 20.43
C LEU A 154 0.66 -2.55 18.94
N THR A 155 0.26 -1.32 18.64
CA THR A 155 0.12 -0.80 17.28
C THR A 155 1.47 -0.83 16.59
N ARG A 156 2.50 -0.19 17.17
CA ARG A 156 3.83 -0.18 16.57
C ARG A 156 4.46 -1.56 16.41
N LEU A 157 4.16 -2.49 17.33
CA LEU A 157 4.73 -3.83 17.30
C LEU A 157 4.04 -4.77 16.31
N LEU A 158 2.74 -4.57 16.03
CA LEU A 158 1.96 -5.49 15.20
C LEU A 158 1.44 -4.89 13.90
N SER A 159 0.99 -3.62 13.86
CA SER A 159 0.31 -3.09 12.68
C SER A 159 1.20 -3.12 11.43
N GLY A 160 2.39 -2.55 11.52
CA GLY A 160 3.36 -2.54 10.42
C GLY A 160 3.73 -3.94 9.93
N PRO A 161 4.23 -4.84 10.81
CA PRO A 161 4.56 -6.21 10.41
C PRO A 161 3.38 -7.01 9.85
N LEU A 162 2.18 -6.88 10.43
CA LEU A 162 0.98 -7.56 9.92
C LEU A 162 0.61 -7.07 8.52
N ILE A 163 0.64 -5.75 8.29
CA ILE A 163 0.33 -5.17 6.97
C ILE A 163 1.38 -5.59 5.94
N VAL A 164 2.66 -5.51 6.27
CA VAL A 164 3.76 -5.88 5.36
C VAL A 164 3.68 -7.36 4.99
N GLU A 165 3.47 -8.24 5.96
CA GLU A 165 3.40 -9.69 5.72
C GLU A 165 2.11 -10.07 4.97
N ALA A 166 0.98 -9.45 5.30
CA ALA A 166 -0.27 -9.63 4.56
C ALA A 166 -0.11 -9.17 3.10
N ALA A 167 0.50 -8.00 2.87
CA ALA A 167 0.76 -7.48 1.53
C ALA A 167 1.68 -8.42 0.75
N ALA A 168 2.76 -8.92 1.35
CA ALA A 168 3.67 -9.85 0.71
C ALA A 168 2.96 -11.16 0.32
N THR A 169 2.21 -11.75 1.25
CA THR A 169 1.48 -13.01 1.01
C THR A 169 0.39 -12.84 -0.05
N LEU A 170 -0.38 -11.75 0.03
CA LEU A 170 -1.42 -11.46 -0.97
C LEU A 170 -0.82 -11.15 -2.34
N SER A 171 0.36 -10.51 -2.39
CA SER A 171 1.06 -10.22 -3.65
C SER A 171 1.47 -11.49 -4.40
N ASP A 172 1.79 -12.58 -3.70
CA ASP A 172 2.11 -13.87 -4.32
C ASP A 172 0.89 -14.52 -5.00
N TRP A 173 -0.32 -14.13 -4.61
CA TRP A 173 -1.58 -14.63 -5.18
C TRP A 173 -2.21 -13.68 -6.18
N LEU A 174 -1.72 -12.45 -6.27
CA LEU A 174 -2.16 -11.55 -7.33
C LEU A 174 -1.79 -12.20 -8.67
N PRO A 175 -2.77 -12.38 -9.57
CA PRO A 175 -2.46 -12.87 -10.90
C PRO A 175 -1.48 -11.91 -11.54
N ILE A 176 -0.35 -12.45 -12.01
CA ILE A 176 0.61 -11.69 -12.80
C ILE A 176 -0.14 -11.17 -14.03
N THR A 177 -0.55 -9.91 -13.96
CA THR A 177 -1.33 -9.25 -14.99
C THR A 177 -0.58 -7.98 -15.32
N ASP A 178 0.10 -7.98 -16.46
CA ASP A 178 0.67 -6.74 -16.98
C ASP A 178 -0.42 -5.86 -17.59
N VAL A 179 -0.16 -4.56 -17.70
CA VAL A 179 -1.15 -3.59 -18.19
C VAL A 179 -1.65 -3.92 -19.60
N ALA A 180 -0.81 -4.46 -20.49
CA ALA A 180 -1.27 -4.87 -21.81
C ALA A 180 -2.23 -6.06 -21.73
N GLN A 181 -2.00 -7.02 -20.84
CA GLN A 181 -2.96 -8.11 -20.58
C GLN A 181 -4.30 -7.58 -20.08
N VAL A 182 -4.29 -6.59 -19.17
CA VAL A 182 -5.54 -5.99 -18.71
C VAL A 182 -6.27 -5.30 -19.86
N GLU A 183 -5.59 -4.46 -20.64
CA GLU A 183 -6.21 -3.79 -21.81
C GLU A 183 -6.80 -4.78 -22.82
N LEU A 184 -6.06 -5.85 -23.16
CA LEU A 184 -6.55 -6.88 -24.09
C LEU A 184 -7.79 -7.60 -23.53
N SER A 185 -7.76 -7.96 -22.25
CA SER A 185 -8.91 -8.61 -21.59
C SER A 185 -10.13 -7.68 -21.54
N MET A 186 -9.90 -6.38 -21.38
CA MET A 186 -10.93 -5.36 -21.32
C MET A 186 -11.59 -5.09 -22.65
N ALA A 187 -10.79 -4.92 -23.69
CA ALA A 187 -11.28 -4.79 -25.05
C ALA A 187 -12.13 -6.01 -25.44
N ALA A 188 -11.67 -7.22 -25.09
CA ALA A 188 -12.41 -8.46 -25.34
C ALA A 188 -13.73 -8.54 -24.55
N ALA A 189 -13.73 -8.20 -23.26
CA ALA A 189 -14.90 -8.26 -22.39
C ALA A 189 -15.98 -7.25 -22.82
N ARG A 190 -15.59 -6.03 -23.19
CA ARG A 190 -16.50 -4.96 -23.63
C ARG A 190 -16.84 -5.04 -25.12
N ARG A 191 -16.18 -5.92 -25.88
CA ARG A 191 -16.24 -5.99 -27.36
C ARG A 191 -15.90 -4.64 -28.00
N GLU A 192 -14.95 -3.93 -27.40
CA GLU A 192 -14.43 -2.67 -27.93
C GLU A 192 -13.45 -2.94 -29.06
N ASP A 193 -13.42 -2.05 -30.05
CA ASP A 193 -12.42 -2.10 -31.11
C ASP A 193 -11.07 -1.60 -30.57
N LEU A 194 -10.17 -2.55 -30.30
CA LEU A 194 -8.83 -2.27 -29.82
C LEU A 194 -8.05 -1.33 -30.74
N ALA A 195 -8.25 -1.40 -32.06
CA ALA A 195 -7.57 -0.51 -33.00
C ALA A 195 -8.04 0.94 -32.82
N ALA A 196 -9.35 1.16 -32.66
CA ALA A 196 -9.90 2.48 -32.38
C ALA A 196 -9.37 3.03 -31.03
N GLN A 197 -9.26 2.16 -30.02
CA GLN A 197 -8.73 2.52 -28.71
C GLN A 197 -7.24 2.93 -28.77
N ILE A 198 -6.43 2.15 -29.49
CA ILE A 198 -5.01 2.46 -29.74
C ILE A 198 -4.87 3.82 -30.44
N GLN A 199 -5.70 4.10 -31.46
CA GLN A 199 -5.69 5.41 -32.12
C GLN A 199 -6.07 6.55 -31.16
N ALA A 200 -7.03 6.32 -30.26
CA ALA A 200 -7.41 7.31 -29.26
C ALA A 200 -6.24 7.62 -28.33
N PHE A 201 -5.55 6.60 -27.78
CA PHE A 201 -4.37 6.81 -26.93
C PHE A 201 -3.24 7.52 -27.67
N PHE A 202 -2.97 7.10 -28.90
CA PHE A 202 -1.96 7.74 -29.72
C PHE A 202 -2.27 9.22 -30.00
N THR A 203 -3.56 9.53 -30.22
CA THR A 203 -4.02 10.91 -30.43
C THR A 203 -3.89 11.74 -29.15
N SER A 204 -4.24 11.19 -27.99
CA SER A 204 -4.07 11.85 -26.69
C SER A 204 -2.60 12.12 -26.36
N ALA A 205 -1.68 11.28 -26.85
CA ALA A 205 -0.24 11.49 -26.72
C ALA A 205 0.31 12.57 -27.67
N ALA A 206 -0.53 13.31 -28.40
CA ALA A 206 -0.05 14.33 -29.33
C ALA A 206 0.80 15.40 -28.63
N PRO A 207 1.96 15.79 -29.19
CA PRO A 207 2.78 16.81 -28.58
C PRO A 207 2.04 18.14 -28.55
N LEU A 208 2.12 18.84 -27.41
CA LEU A 208 1.51 20.17 -27.21
C LEU A 208 1.95 21.18 -28.27
N VAL A 209 3.15 20.98 -28.83
CA VAL A 209 3.74 21.81 -29.87
C VAL A 209 3.90 20.95 -31.11
N SER A 210 3.11 21.27 -32.13
CA SER A 210 3.22 20.65 -33.44
C SER A 210 3.79 21.65 -34.45
N ARG A 211 4.66 21.15 -35.33
CA ARG A 211 5.19 21.94 -36.44
C ARG A 211 4.11 22.16 -37.50
N ARG A 212 4.14 23.33 -38.14
CA ARG A 212 3.12 23.73 -39.13
C ARG A 212 3.08 22.86 -40.40
N ASP A 213 4.22 22.28 -40.76
CA ASP A 213 4.41 21.56 -42.03
C ASP A 213 4.27 20.03 -41.92
N GLY A 214 3.79 19.51 -40.78
CA GLY A 214 3.58 18.07 -40.59
C GLY A 214 4.87 17.23 -40.63
N ALA A 215 6.01 17.82 -40.27
CA ALA A 215 7.30 17.12 -40.23
C ALA A 215 7.28 15.90 -39.30
N GLN A 216 8.10 14.90 -39.62
CA GLN A 216 8.17 13.59 -38.96
C GLN A 216 8.20 13.72 -37.44
N GLN A 217 7.12 13.25 -36.80
CA GLN A 217 7.09 13.00 -35.37
C GLN A 217 7.65 11.61 -35.14
N ALA A 218 8.53 11.47 -34.15
CA ALA A 218 8.94 10.16 -33.70
C ALA A 218 7.86 9.63 -32.75
N ALA A 219 7.43 8.39 -32.97
CA ALA A 219 6.38 7.75 -32.21
C ALA A 219 6.94 6.47 -31.61
N PHE A 220 6.89 6.37 -30.28
CA PHE A 220 7.33 5.19 -29.54
C PHE A 220 6.16 4.63 -28.74
N LEU A 221 6.07 3.30 -28.69
CA LEU A 221 5.20 2.60 -27.76
C LEU A 221 6.04 1.73 -26.85
N LEU A 222 6.03 2.04 -25.56
CA LEU A 222 6.63 1.25 -24.52
C LEU A 222 5.62 0.19 -24.10
N VAL A 223 5.97 -1.09 -24.29
CA VAL A 223 5.14 -2.22 -23.87
C VAL A 223 5.86 -3.10 -22.83
N PRO A 224 5.11 -3.74 -21.93
CA PRO A 224 5.64 -4.80 -21.08
C PRO A 224 6.30 -5.90 -21.91
N GLY A 225 7.36 -6.50 -21.37
CA GLY A 225 8.09 -7.61 -22.00
C GLY A 225 7.33 -8.94 -22.06
N SER A 226 6.02 -8.97 -21.79
CA SER A 226 5.18 -10.17 -21.77
C SER A 226 4.64 -10.56 -23.16
N ASP A 227 4.02 -11.74 -23.25
CA ASP A 227 3.32 -12.17 -24.47
C ASP A 227 2.13 -11.26 -24.79
N ALA A 228 1.39 -10.79 -23.77
CA ALA A 228 0.32 -9.83 -23.95
C ALA A 228 0.84 -8.48 -24.46
N GLY A 229 1.96 -7.99 -23.91
CA GLY A 229 2.64 -6.79 -24.40
C GLY A 229 3.09 -6.91 -25.85
N LYS A 230 3.58 -8.10 -26.26
CA LYS A 230 3.87 -8.40 -27.66
C LYS A 230 2.62 -8.33 -28.53
N THR A 231 1.53 -8.99 -28.16
CA THR A 231 0.28 -8.98 -28.94
C THR A 231 -0.29 -7.57 -29.08
N PHE A 232 -0.30 -6.78 -28.00
CA PHE A 232 -0.73 -5.39 -28.04
C PHE A 232 0.17 -4.55 -28.94
N GLY A 233 1.50 -4.71 -28.83
CA GLY A 233 2.47 -4.01 -29.68
C GLY A 233 2.31 -4.34 -31.17
N ASP A 234 2.12 -5.62 -31.51
CA ASP A 234 1.90 -6.07 -32.89
C ASP A 234 0.61 -5.45 -33.47
N GLN A 235 -0.46 -5.38 -32.68
CA GLN A 235 -1.70 -4.71 -33.07
C GLN A 235 -1.52 -3.20 -33.25
N ALA A 236 -0.74 -2.56 -32.38
CA ALA A 236 -0.45 -1.14 -32.47
C ALA A 236 0.35 -0.80 -33.73
N CYS A 237 1.37 -1.58 -34.08
CA CYS A 237 2.13 -1.40 -35.32
C CYS A 237 1.29 -1.66 -36.59
N GLN A 238 0.26 -2.52 -36.52
CA GLN A 238 -0.69 -2.69 -37.62
C GLN A 238 -1.64 -1.49 -37.78
N THR A 239 -1.96 -0.83 -36.66
CA THR A 239 -2.92 0.27 -36.60
C THR A 239 -2.27 1.62 -36.92
N LEU A 240 -1.02 1.81 -36.49
CA LEU A 240 -0.28 3.06 -36.56
C LEU A 240 0.98 2.87 -37.41
N ALA A 241 1.10 3.64 -38.49
CA ALA A 241 2.32 3.68 -39.29
C ALA A 241 3.47 4.35 -38.50
N ASP A 242 4.70 3.92 -38.76
CA ASP A 242 5.94 4.52 -38.22
C ASP A 242 6.06 4.50 -36.68
N LEU A 243 5.35 3.59 -35.99
CA LEU A 243 5.47 3.38 -34.54
C LEU A 243 6.67 2.48 -34.21
N GLU A 244 7.60 2.98 -33.40
CA GLU A 244 8.72 2.20 -32.87
C GLU A 244 8.32 1.52 -31.55
N LEU A 245 8.43 0.19 -31.52
CA LEU A 245 8.08 -0.60 -30.35
C LEU A 245 9.29 -0.79 -29.44
N VAL A 246 9.18 -0.36 -28.19
CA VAL A 246 10.22 -0.53 -27.16
C VAL A 246 9.70 -1.47 -26.09
N ARG A 247 10.38 -2.60 -25.89
CA ARG A 247 10.05 -3.53 -24.80
C ARG A 247 10.78 -3.14 -23.54
N VAL A 248 10.04 -2.99 -22.45
CA VAL A 248 10.58 -2.57 -21.16
C VAL A 248 10.50 -3.73 -20.16
N PRO A 249 11.54 -3.96 -19.33
CA PRO A 249 11.42 -4.86 -18.19
C PRO A 249 10.44 -4.26 -17.18
N GLY A 250 9.32 -4.94 -16.94
CA GLY A 250 8.27 -4.47 -16.04
C GLY A 250 6.88 -4.86 -16.53
N GLN A 251 5.88 -4.68 -15.67
CA GLN A 251 4.47 -5.03 -15.94
C GLN A 251 3.51 -3.87 -15.76
N ALA A 252 3.99 -2.74 -15.23
CA ALA A 252 3.15 -1.66 -14.70
C ALA A 252 2.79 -0.57 -15.72
N ASP A 253 3.55 -0.43 -16.81
CA ASP A 253 3.40 0.72 -17.70
C ASP A 253 3.18 0.30 -19.15
N LEU A 254 2.23 0.97 -19.80
CA LEU A 254 2.00 0.97 -21.24
C LEU A 254 1.91 2.42 -21.69
N MET A 255 2.89 2.91 -22.45
CA MET A 255 3.06 4.33 -22.69
C MET A 255 3.31 4.64 -24.15
N PHE A 256 2.47 5.52 -24.72
CA PHE A 256 2.76 6.18 -25.98
C PHE A 256 3.61 7.43 -25.72
N CYS A 257 4.79 7.49 -26.33
CA CYS A 257 5.61 8.69 -26.36
C CYS A 257 5.64 9.22 -27.78
N ARG A 258 5.32 10.50 -27.96
CA ARG A 258 5.41 11.18 -29.26
C ARG A 258 6.28 12.41 -29.11
N GLU A 259 7.33 12.45 -29.91
CA GLU A 259 8.29 13.54 -29.89
C GLU A 259 8.24 14.32 -31.20
N GLN A 260 8.11 15.63 -31.09
CA GLN A 260 8.25 16.53 -32.22
C GLN A 260 9.73 16.92 -32.36
N SER A 261 10.39 16.35 -33.37
CA SER A 261 11.74 16.75 -33.75
C SER A 261 11.73 18.06 -34.57
N GLU A 262 12.89 18.70 -34.63
CA GLU A 262 13.17 19.84 -35.52
C GLU A 262 12.18 21.02 -35.42
N LEU A 263 11.90 21.47 -34.20
CA LEU A 263 11.11 22.70 -34.00
C LEU A 263 11.85 23.91 -34.58
N SER A 264 11.17 24.67 -35.44
CA SER A 264 11.72 25.92 -35.95
C SER A 264 11.70 27.00 -34.86
N ILE A 265 12.54 28.04 -35.02
CA ILE A 265 12.50 29.22 -34.13
C ILE A 265 11.10 29.85 -34.09
N ALA A 266 10.40 29.86 -35.23
CA ALA A 266 9.04 30.40 -35.31
C ALA A 266 8.02 29.56 -34.51
N ASP A 267 8.18 28.24 -34.48
CA ASP A 267 7.35 27.35 -33.65
C ASP A 267 7.64 27.56 -32.17
N LEU A 268 8.92 27.64 -31.80
CA LEU A 268 9.33 27.91 -30.43
C LEU A 268 8.83 29.28 -29.95
N GLN A 269 8.94 30.32 -30.78
CA GLN A 269 8.43 31.66 -30.47
C GLN A 269 6.93 31.65 -30.19
N ARG A 270 6.14 30.84 -30.91
CA ARG A 270 4.69 30.72 -30.69
C ARG A 270 4.37 30.16 -29.30
N VAL A 271 5.11 29.14 -28.88
CA VAL A 271 4.96 28.50 -27.57
C VAL A 271 5.39 29.47 -26.47
N LEU A 272 6.58 30.04 -26.61
CA LEU A 272 7.14 30.98 -25.65
C LEU A 272 6.32 32.27 -25.54
N HIS A 273 5.60 32.67 -26.60
CA HIS A 273 4.76 33.86 -26.57
C HIS A 273 3.65 33.75 -25.52
N ALA A 274 3.02 32.58 -25.38
CA ALA A 274 2.00 32.36 -24.34
C ALA A 274 2.60 32.43 -22.93
N CYS A 275 3.84 31.96 -22.75
CA CYS A 275 4.53 31.95 -21.46
C CYS A 275 5.19 33.30 -21.11
N ARG A 276 5.33 34.23 -22.08
CA ARG A 276 6.07 35.48 -21.92
C ARG A 276 5.59 36.31 -20.73
N ARG A 277 4.28 36.46 -20.55
CA ARG A 277 3.73 37.29 -19.47
C ARG A 277 4.05 36.71 -18.10
N ALA A 278 3.82 35.40 -17.92
CA ALA A 278 4.14 34.71 -16.68
C ALA A 278 5.65 34.79 -16.37
N TYR A 279 6.50 34.63 -17.41
CA TYR A 279 7.94 34.81 -17.28
C TYR A 279 8.31 36.25 -16.86
N GLU A 280 7.77 37.27 -17.51
CA GLU A 280 8.05 38.69 -17.18
C GLU A 280 7.56 39.08 -15.77
N GLU A 281 6.43 38.51 -15.31
CA GLU A 281 5.91 38.70 -13.95
C GLU A 281 6.82 38.06 -12.89
N THR A 282 7.41 36.90 -13.19
CA THR A 282 8.21 36.10 -12.24
C THR A 282 9.70 36.42 -12.27
N VAL A 283 10.23 36.92 -13.39
CA VAL A 283 11.68 37.16 -13.56
C VAL A 283 12.26 38.12 -12.52
N SER A 284 11.44 39.07 -12.05
CA SER A 284 11.82 40.09 -11.06
C SER A 284 11.66 39.63 -9.61
N VAL A 285 11.03 38.47 -9.37
CA VAL A 285 10.77 37.95 -8.03
C VAL A 285 11.91 36.99 -7.66
N PRO A 286 12.82 37.32 -6.73
CA PRO A 286 14.04 36.54 -6.50
C PRO A 286 13.79 35.06 -6.19
N ASN A 287 12.74 34.75 -5.44
CA ASN A 287 12.41 33.39 -5.02
C ASN A 287 11.53 32.61 -6.01
N LEU A 288 11.10 33.23 -7.11
CA LEU A 288 10.28 32.58 -8.15
C LEU A 288 10.86 32.80 -9.55
N SER A 289 12.00 33.48 -9.63
CA SER A 289 12.64 33.76 -10.91
C SER A 289 13.08 32.45 -11.55
N PRO A 290 12.78 32.21 -12.83
CA PRO A 290 13.28 31.04 -13.55
C PRO A 290 14.82 31.01 -13.67
N HIS A 291 15.50 32.11 -13.34
CA HIS A 291 16.96 32.21 -13.29
C HIS A 291 17.54 31.95 -11.90
N ALA A 292 16.68 31.81 -10.88
CA ALA A 292 17.15 31.53 -9.53
C ALA A 292 17.62 30.07 -9.44
N ARG A 293 18.84 29.88 -8.95
CA ARG A 293 19.45 28.56 -8.75
C ARG A 293 19.20 28.10 -7.32
N PHE A 294 18.04 27.50 -7.06
CA PHE A 294 17.71 26.93 -5.74
C PHE A 294 18.49 25.65 -5.42
N ASP A 295 19.10 25.05 -6.44
CA ASP A 295 19.98 23.89 -6.34
C ASP A 295 21.40 24.26 -5.87
N ILE A 296 21.76 25.54 -5.88
CA ILE A 296 23.07 26.02 -5.43
C ILE A 296 22.92 26.60 -4.03
N LEU A 297 23.34 25.81 -3.02
CA LEU A 297 23.29 26.20 -1.61
C LEU A 297 24.38 27.21 -1.24
N ASP A 298 25.55 27.10 -1.87
CA ASP A 298 26.71 27.97 -1.62
C ASP A 298 27.27 28.52 -2.94
N TRP A 299 27.28 29.84 -3.06
CA TRP A 299 27.97 30.53 -4.15
C TRP A 299 29.44 30.73 -3.74
N VAL A 300 30.34 30.02 -4.39
CA VAL A 300 31.78 30.24 -4.21
C VAL A 300 32.17 31.50 -5.02
N PRO A 301 32.64 32.58 -4.39
CA PRO A 301 33.12 33.75 -5.11
C PRO A 301 34.33 33.38 -5.98
N LEU A 302 34.36 33.93 -7.19
CA LEU A 302 35.41 33.67 -8.18
C LEU A 302 36.71 34.44 -7.93
N ASP A 303 36.80 35.25 -6.87
CA ASP A 303 38.02 35.97 -6.49
C ASP A 303 38.69 35.35 -5.23
N PRO A 304 40.03 35.28 -5.21
CA PRO A 304 40.83 34.58 -4.20
C PRO A 304 40.94 35.28 -2.84
#